data_AF-A0A953G947-F1
#
_entry.id   AF-A0A953G947-F1
#
_cell.length_a   1.000
_cell.length_b   1.000
_cell.length_c   1.000
_cell.angle_alpha   90.00
_cell.angle_beta   90.00
_cell.angle_gamma   90.00
#
_symmetry.space_group_name_H-M   'P 1'
#
loop_
_entity.id
_entity.type
_entity.pdbx_description
1 polymer ?
#
loop_
_entity_poly.entity_id
_entity_poly.type
_entity_poly.pdbx_seq_one_letter_code
_entity_poly.pdbx_strand_id
1 'polypeptide(L)'
;MNCSKKVTPAISQNKSIHKLVSLSKSSCFGKCAVYNLTVYNDGLVILEGKANLDKLGVYHTMLNTLEFDKLNHTIQSLNWKIYKPAYLRNIPDLPMSTITYYNIADTGRITIKSNSTLPAELEDLHKVLMELTNGKNWIQALKEKEVNAKDIISNELQIDMDSTLSTSRMEEIFKPYDFKMVNRISQYMNYYLFTFDKDKISPVEMVVLVRRTKGVRLVQFNKKLSPRDDF
;
A
#
# COMPACT_ATOMS: atom_id res chain seq x y z
N MET A 1 -32.25 24.69 -14.69
CA MET A 1 -31.69 23.33 -14.54
C MET A 1 -30.17 23.45 -14.50
N ASN A 2 -29.59 23.46 -13.30
CA ASN A 2 -28.15 23.66 -13.09
C ASN A 2 -27.48 22.32 -12.76
N CYS A 3 -26.81 21.72 -13.74
CA CYS A 3 -26.02 20.50 -13.55
C CYS A 3 -24.70 20.84 -12.83
N SER A 4 -24.68 20.63 -11.51
CA SER A 4 -23.42 20.58 -10.74
C SER A 4 -22.58 19.41 -11.21
N LYS A 5 -21.51 19.72 -11.96
CA LYS A 5 -20.44 18.76 -12.28
C LYS A 5 -19.71 18.42 -10.97
N LYS A 6 -19.79 17.16 -10.53
CA LYS A 6 -18.93 16.63 -9.47
C LYS A 6 -17.48 16.69 -9.94
N VAL A 7 -16.68 17.57 -9.34
CA VAL A 7 -15.25 17.68 -9.61
C VAL A 7 -14.55 16.58 -8.80
N THR A 8 -14.13 15.51 -9.46
CA THR A 8 -13.16 14.57 -8.92
C THR A 8 -11.83 15.31 -8.74
N PRO A 9 -11.19 15.28 -7.55
CA PRO A 9 -9.92 15.97 -7.37
C PRO A 9 -8.85 15.27 -8.22
N ALA A 10 -8.41 15.95 -9.28
CA ALA A 10 -7.23 15.59 -10.01
C ALA A 10 -6.02 15.79 -9.09
N ILE A 11 -5.27 14.72 -8.83
CA ILE A 11 -4.07 14.74 -8.01
C ILE A 11 -3.06 15.69 -8.67
N SER A 12 -2.70 16.75 -7.93
CA SER A 12 -1.64 17.70 -8.29
C SER A 12 -0.31 16.95 -8.48
N GLN A 13 0.27 17.08 -9.66
CA GLN A 13 1.37 16.29 -10.19
C GLN A 13 2.72 16.81 -9.66
N ASN A 14 3.08 16.47 -8.41
CA ASN A 14 4.48 16.33 -7.92
C ASN A 14 4.61 16.09 -6.39
N LYS A 15 3.61 15.49 -5.74
CA LYS A 15 3.73 15.19 -4.30
C LYS A 15 4.37 13.81 -4.12
N SER A 16 5.59 13.77 -3.59
CA SER A 16 6.19 12.52 -3.12
C SER A 16 5.34 11.96 -1.98
N ILE A 17 4.94 10.71 -2.12
CA ILE A 17 4.06 10.03 -1.18
C ILE A 17 4.96 9.36 -0.13
N HIS A 18 4.70 9.66 1.15
CA HIS A 18 5.47 9.14 2.28
C HIS A 18 4.56 8.34 3.20
N LYS A 19 5.09 7.27 3.79
CA LYS A 19 4.39 6.52 4.85
C LYS A 19 4.20 7.46 6.04
N LEU A 20 3.02 7.41 6.64
CA LEU A 20 2.69 8.14 7.85
C LEU A 20 2.68 7.20 9.05
N VAL A 21 1.91 6.13 8.94
CA VAL A 21 1.80 5.09 9.97
C VAL A 21 1.51 3.75 9.32
N SER A 22 1.98 2.66 9.92
CA SER A 22 1.58 1.30 9.57
C SER A 22 1.20 0.49 10.79
N LEU A 23 0.30 -0.47 10.58
CA LEU A 23 -0.14 -1.47 11.54
C LEU A 23 0.03 -2.85 10.90
N SER A 24 0.80 -3.73 11.53
CA SER A 24 0.86 -5.14 11.15
C SER A 24 0.31 -6.03 12.23
N LYS A 25 -0.43 -7.07 11.82
CA LYS A 25 -0.96 -8.13 12.68
C LYS A 25 -0.31 -9.45 12.29
N SER A 26 0.34 -10.09 13.25
CA SER A 26 0.98 -11.40 13.08
C SER A 26 -0.02 -12.56 13.18
N SER A 27 0.39 -13.73 12.70
CA SER A 27 -0.38 -14.97 12.82
C SER A 27 -0.46 -15.45 14.26
N CYS A 28 -1.57 -16.12 14.58
CA CYS A 28 -1.78 -16.90 15.79
C CYS A 28 -2.16 -18.33 15.39
N PHE A 29 -2.23 -19.27 16.35
CA PHE A 29 -2.65 -20.65 16.07
C PHE A 29 -4.13 -20.77 15.68
N GLY A 30 -4.95 -19.78 16.03
CA GLY A 30 -6.36 -19.70 15.64
C GLY A 30 -6.61 -18.98 14.32
N LYS A 31 -7.82 -18.42 14.18
CA LYS A 31 -8.26 -17.68 12.98
C LYS A 31 -8.01 -16.17 13.08
N CYS A 32 -6.89 -15.76 13.67
CA CYS A 32 -6.57 -14.34 13.74
C CYS A 32 -6.30 -13.79 12.33
N ALA A 33 -6.87 -12.63 12.03
CA ALA A 33 -6.56 -11.90 10.80
C ALA A 33 -5.08 -11.53 10.77
N VAL A 34 -4.43 -11.79 9.64
CA VAL A 34 -3.02 -11.48 9.38
C VAL A 34 -2.96 -10.50 8.24
N TYR A 35 -2.40 -9.32 8.50
CA TYR A 35 -2.34 -8.26 7.49
C TYR A 35 -1.26 -7.22 7.80
N ASN A 36 -0.91 -6.44 6.78
CA ASN A 36 -0.22 -5.16 6.91
C ASN A 36 -1.14 -4.05 6.41
N LEU A 37 -1.31 -2.99 7.20
CA LEU A 37 -2.02 -1.78 6.82
C LEU A 37 -1.02 -0.63 6.83
N THR A 38 -0.95 0.15 5.76
CA THR A 38 -0.09 1.33 5.67
C THR A 38 -0.90 2.53 5.22
N VAL A 39 -0.79 3.63 5.96
CA VAL A 39 -1.41 4.93 5.65
C VAL A 39 -0.32 5.89 5.20
N TYR A 40 -0.58 6.64 4.13
CA TYR A 40 0.34 7.62 3.57
C TYR A 40 -0.14 9.06 3.81
N ASN A 41 0.78 10.01 3.65
CA ASN A 41 0.58 11.44 3.88
C ASN A 41 -0.37 12.15 2.87
N ASP A 42 -0.88 11.44 1.87
CA ASP A 42 -1.90 11.91 0.91
C ASP A 42 -3.28 11.29 1.18
N GLY A 43 -3.43 10.49 2.24
CA GLY A 43 -4.67 9.78 2.55
C GLY A 43 -4.84 8.44 1.82
N LEU A 44 -3.85 8.00 1.02
CA LEU A 44 -3.82 6.63 0.53
C LEU A 44 -3.70 5.66 1.71
N VAL A 45 -4.45 4.57 1.64
CA VAL A 45 -4.31 3.44 2.55
C VAL A 45 -4.13 2.17 1.72
N ILE A 46 -3.11 1.38 2.04
CA ILE A 46 -2.84 0.08 1.44
C ILE A 46 -3.02 -1.00 2.50
N LEU A 47 -3.77 -2.04 2.17
CA LEU A 47 -4.01 -3.22 3.00
C LEU A 47 -3.52 -4.46 2.26
N GLU A 48 -2.53 -5.13 2.83
CA GLU A 48 -2.05 -6.45 2.40
C GLU A 48 -2.64 -7.51 3.34
N GLY A 49 -3.74 -8.13 2.94
CA GLY A 49 -4.34 -9.24 3.68
C GLY A 49 -3.66 -10.55 3.33
N LYS A 50 -3.17 -11.25 4.36
CA LYS A 50 -2.39 -12.50 4.22
C LYS A 50 -3.18 -13.74 4.62
N ALA A 51 -3.99 -13.66 5.68
CA ALA A 51 -4.79 -14.79 6.16
C ALA A 51 -5.98 -14.32 7.01
N ASN A 52 -7.04 -15.14 7.05
CA ASN A 52 -8.22 -14.98 7.91
C ASN A 52 -8.84 -13.56 7.88
N LEU A 53 -8.86 -12.95 6.70
CA LEU A 53 -9.45 -11.65 6.44
C LEU A 53 -10.27 -11.76 5.16
N ASP A 54 -11.41 -11.08 5.08
CA ASP A 54 -12.26 -11.10 3.88
C ASP A 54 -11.53 -10.54 2.64
N LYS A 55 -10.49 -9.74 2.87
CA LYS A 55 -9.72 -9.03 1.84
C LYS A 55 -8.33 -9.65 1.68
N LEU A 56 -8.25 -10.82 1.03
CA LEU A 56 -6.96 -11.49 0.74
C LEU A 56 -6.29 -10.93 -0.52
N GLY A 57 -4.99 -10.65 -0.43
CA GLY A 57 -4.20 -9.95 -1.44
C GLY A 57 -3.97 -8.48 -1.08
N VAL A 58 -3.78 -7.63 -2.09
CA VAL A 58 -3.52 -6.20 -1.90
C VAL A 58 -4.74 -5.39 -2.28
N TYR A 59 -5.17 -4.55 -1.36
CA TYR A 59 -6.26 -3.60 -1.54
C TYR A 59 -5.76 -2.19 -1.24
N HIS A 60 -6.40 -1.20 -1.85
CA HIS A 60 -6.17 0.19 -1.51
C HIS A 60 -7.47 0.98 -1.44
N THR A 61 -7.46 2.08 -0.68
CA THR A 61 -8.55 3.06 -0.60
C THR A 61 -7.97 4.46 -0.40
N MET A 62 -8.80 5.48 -0.57
CA MET A 62 -8.49 6.86 -0.21
C MET A 62 -9.38 7.28 0.95
N LEU A 63 -8.76 7.79 2.01
CA LEU A 63 -9.48 8.51 3.06
C LEU A 63 -10.00 9.82 2.48
N ASN A 64 -11.21 10.21 2.87
CA ASN A 64 -11.66 11.57 2.57
C ASN A 64 -10.87 12.57 3.44
N THR A 65 -10.94 13.86 3.08
CA THR A 65 -10.16 14.91 3.77
C THR A 65 -10.42 14.93 5.27
N LEU A 66 -11.67 14.82 5.69
CA LEU A 66 -12.05 14.85 7.11
C LEU A 66 -11.54 13.62 7.88
N GLU A 67 -11.61 12.42 7.30
CA GLU A 67 -11.08 11.19 7.88
C GLU A 67 -9.55 11.26 8.03
N PHE A 68 -8.88 11.72 6.98
CA PHE A 68 -7.42 11.86 6.98
C PHE A 68 -6.96 12.91 7.99
N ASP A 69 -7.58 14.08 8.03
CA ASP A 69 -7.20 15.16 8.93
C ASP A 69 -7.36 14.75 10.40
N LYS A 70 -8.46 14.04 10.72
CA LYS A 70 -8.67 13.46 12.06
C LYS A 70 -7.57 12.47 12.42
N LEU A 71 -7.30 11.49 11.55
CA LEU A 71 -6.28 10.47 11.79
C LEU A 71 -4.89 11.10 11.92
N ASN A 72 -4.55 12.03 11.03
CA ASN A 72 -3.28 12.73 11.06
C ASN A 72 -3.14 13.55 12.34
N HIS A 73 -4.18 14.27 12.77
CA HIS A 73 -4.16 15.00 14.05
C HIS A 73 -3.92 14.05 15.23
N THR A 74 -4.62 12.91 15.29
CA THR A 74 -4.38 11.91 16.34
C THR A 74 -2.92 11.47 16.35
N ILE A 75 -2.37 11.09 15.20
CA ILE A 75 -0.96 10.65 15.07
C ILE A 75 0.03 11.73 15.50
N GLN A 76 -0.18 12.99 15.12
CA GLN A 76 0.73 14.10 15.44
C GLN A 76 0.64 14.55 16.90
N SER A 77 -0.51 14.34 17.55
CA SER A 77 -0.70 14.67 18.98
C SER A 77 0.02 13.71 19.93
N LEU A 78 0.37 12.51 19.46
CA LEU A 78 1.05 11.50 20.27
C LEU A 78 2.53 11.84 20.45
N ASN A 79 3.02 11.72 21.69
CA ASN A 79 4.44 11.84 21.97
C ASN A 79 5.14 10.48 21.75
N TRP A 80 5.45 10.16 20.49
CA TRP A 80 6.00 8.86 20.11
C TRP A 80 7.28 8.45 20.84
N LYS A 81 8.08 9.42 21.30
CA LYS A 81 9.38 9.17 21.94
C LYS A 81 9.26 8.65 23.39
N ILE A 82 8.12 8.84 24.05
CA ILE A 82 7.93 8.38 25.44
C ILE A 82 7.46 6.92 25.54
N TYR A 83 6.95 6.35 24.43
CA TYR A 83 6.45 4.98 24.45
C TYR A 83 7.58 3.97 24.45
N LYS A 84 7.34 2.84 25.14
CA LYS A 84 8.26 1.72 25.14
C LYS A 84 8.28 1.08 23.75
N PRO A 85 9.43 0.53 23.30
CA PRO A 85 9.49 -0.18 22.03
C PRO A 85 8.65 -1.47 22.01
N ALA A 86 8.31 -2.01 23.19
CA ALA A 86 7.56 -3.25 23.31
C ALA A 86 6.65 -3.27 24.56
N TYR A 87 5.41 -3.72 24.38
CA TYR A 87 4.39 -3.97 25.42
C TYR A 87 3.97 -5.44 25.33
N LEU A 88 4.78 -6.31 25.92
CA LEU A 88 4.65 -7.76 25.76
C LEU A 88 4.22 -8.47 27.05
N ARG A 89 3.36 -9.47 26.89
CA ARG A 89 3.06 -10.49 27.90
C ARG A 89 3.47 -11.85 27.37
N ASN A 90 3.99 -12.69 28.25
CA ASN A 90 4.38 -14.07 27.93
C ASN A 90 3.15 -14.99 27.95
N ILE A 91 2.25 -14.79 26.99
CA ILE A 91 1.05 -15.60 26.80
C ILE A 91 1.21 -16.32 25.45
N PRO A 92 1.24 -17.66 25.44
CA PRO A 92 1.27 -18.43 24.21
C PRO A 92 0.13 -18.03 23.28
N ASP A 93 0.41 -18.06 21.97
CA ASP A 93 -0.57 -17.91 20.89
C ASP A 93 -1.28 -16.56 20.79
N LEU A 94 -0.86 -15.56 21.57
CA LEU A 94 -1.41 -14.21 21.53
C LEU A 94 -0.82 -13.43 20.34
N PRO A 95 -1.64 -12.96 19.38
CA PRO A 95 -1.13 -12.30 18.19
C PRO A 95 -0.44 -10.98 18.55
N MET A 96 0.77 -10.82 18.03
CA MET A 96 1.50 -9.56 18.08
C MET A 96 0.96 -8.59 17.04
N SER A 97 0.79 -7.35 17.45
CA SER A 97 0.50 -6.18 16.62
C SER A 97 1.75 -5.28 16.64
N THR A 98 2.11 -4.70 15.51
CA THR A 98 3.23 -3.75 15.44
C THR A 98 2.75 -2.47 14.80
N ILE A 99 2.92 -1.36 15.51
CA ILE A 99 2.64 -0.02 15.01
C ILE A 99 3.97 0.63 14.66
N THR A 100 4.12 1.14 13.45
CA THR A 100 5.28 1.92 13.05
C THR A 100 4.85 3.32 12.64
N TYR A 101 5.37 4.33 13.33
CA TYR A 101 5.26 5.73 12.95
C TYR A 101 6.47 6.14 12.12
N TYR A 102 6.23 6.88 11.04
CA TYR A 102 7.27 7.38 10.14
C TYR A 102 7.32 8.90 10.27
N ASN A 103 8.43 9.42 10.79
CA ASN A 103 8.62 10.85 10.94
C ASN A 103 9.12 11.42 9.60
N ILE A 104 8.28 12.25 8.96
CA ILE A 104 8.59 12.89 7.68
C ILE A 104 9.73 13.91 7.83
N ALA A 105 9.89 14.53 8.99
CA ALA A 105 10.88 15.59 9.22
C ALA A 105 12.31 15.05 9.35
N ASP A 106 12.50 13.94 10.08
CA ASP A 106 13.82 13.43 10.44
C ASP A 106 14.18 12.10 9.74
N THR A 107 13.37 11.62 8.79
CA THR A 107 13.48 10.29 8.12
C THR A 107 13.52 9.07 9.06
N GLY A 108 13.40 9.28 10.36
CA GLY A 108 13.38 8.23 11.38
C GLY A 108 12.03 7.51 11.44
N ARG A 109 12.05 6.30 11.99
CA ARG A 109 10.84 5.51 12.28
C ARG A 109 10.84 5.03 13.72
N ILE A 110 9.67 5.06 14.36
CA ILE A 110 9.46 4.54 15.71
C ILE A 110 8.57 3.32 15.58
N THR A 111 9.03 2.18 16.10
CA THR A 111 8.30 0.91 16.01
C THR A 111 7.95 0.42 17.40
N ILE A 112 6.67 0.15 17.63
CA ILE A 112 6.13 -0.32 18.90
C ILE A 112 5.47 -1.66 18.65
N LYS A 113 5.93 -2.70 19.37
CA LYS A 113 5.34 -4.04 19.32
C LYS A 113 4.43 -4.25 20.52
N SER A 114 3.27 -4.84 20.33
CA SER A 114 2.34 -5.15 21.41
C SER A 114 1.63 -6.47 21.20
N ASN A 115 1.49 -7.24 22.27
CA ASN A 115 0.50 -8.30 22.38
C ASN A 115 -0.32 -8.12 23.67
N SER A 116 -0.24 -6.94 24.30
CA SER A 116 -0.88 -6.64 25.57
C SER A 116 -1.45 -5.22 25.55
N THR A 117 -2.02 -4.78 26.66
CA THR A 117 -2.62 -3.44 26.82
C THR A 117 -1.61 -2.35 26.50
N LEU A 118 -1.98 -1.46 25.58
CA LEU A 118 -1.23 -0.25 25.25
C LEU A 118 -1.68 0.92 26.16
N PRO A 119 -0.86 1.98 26.28
CA PRO A 119 -1.33 3.28 26.81
C PRO A 119 -2.59 3.75 26.08
N ALA A 120 -3.49 4.43 26.78
CA ALA A 120 -4.84 4.73 26.30
C ALA A 120 -4.84 5.41 24.92
N GLU A 121 -3.98 6.41 24.72
CA GLU A 121 -3.93 7.19 23.47
C GLU A 121 -3.41 6.35 22.29
N LEU A 122 -2.49 5.42 22.56
CA LEU A 122 -1.94 4.52 21.56
C LEU A 122 -2.90 3.36 21.24
N GLU A 123 -3.66 2.91 22.23
CA GLU A 123 -4.73 1.93 22.06
C GLU A 123 -5.86 2.50 21.20
N ASP A 124 -6.22 3.77 21.37
CA ASP A 124 -7.24 4.42 20.54
C ASP A 124 -6.78 4.56 19.08
N LEU A 125 -5.52 4.94 18.83
CA LEU A 125 -4.96 4.90 17.48
C LEU A 125 -4.99 3.48 16.89
N HIS A 126 -4.61 2.47 17.69
CA HIS A 126 -4.63 1.07 17.25
C HIS A 126 -6.05 0.66 16.80
N LYS A 127 -7.08 0.98 17.59
CA LYS A 127 -8.48 0.69 17.23
C LYS A 127 -8.90 1.39 15.94
N VAL A 128 -8.59 2.68 15.80
CA VAL A 128 -8.90 3.44 14.57
C VAL A 128 -8.26 2.77 13.34
N LEU A 129 -6.98 2.38 13.44
CA LEU A 129 -6.30 1.67 12.34
C LEU A 129 -6.93 0.30 12.05
N MET A 130 -7.35 -0.45 13.09
CA MET A 130 -8.06 -1.70 12.90
C MET A 130 -9.41 -1.50 12.20
N GLU A 131 -10.17 -0.47 12.58
CA GLU A 131 -11.47 -0.16 11.97
C GLU A 131 -11.37 0.15 10.47
N LEU A 132 -10.26 0.76 10.02
CA LEU A 132 -10.02 1.00 8.58
C LEU A 132 -10.07 -0.30 7.76
N THR A 133 -9.61 -1.42 8.32
CA THR A 133 -9.62 -2.72 7.63
C THR A 133 -11.03 -3.23 7.32
N ASN A 134 -12.02 -2.81 8.12
CA ASN A 134 -13.43 -3.20 7.99
C ASN A 134 -14.22 -2.28 7.04
N GLY A 135 -13.61 -1.21 6.53
CA GLY A 135 -14.24 -0.30 5.57
C GLY A 135 -14.75 -1.00 4.30
N LYS A 136 -15.70 -0.35 3.60
CA LYS A 136 -16.39 -0.93 2.43
C LYS A 136 -15.85 -0.46 1.07
N ASN A 137 -15.02 0.58 1.01
CA ASN A 137 -14.60 1.22 -0.25
C ASN A 137 -13.22 0.77 -0.76
N TRP A 138 -12.88 -0.49 -0.57
CA TRP A 138 -11.58 -1.03 -0.97
C TRP A 138 -11.55 -1.49 -2.42
N ILE A 139 -10.48 -1.15 -3.13
CA ILE A 139 -10.23 -1.56 -4.50
C ILE A 139 -9.08 -2.58 -4.50
N GLN A 140 -9.29 -3.76 -5.10
CA GLN A 140 -8.26 -4.80 -5.16
C GLN A 140 -7.20 -4.43 -6.21
N ALA A 141 -5.96 -4.22 -5.74
CA ALA A 141 -4.80 -3.98 -6.59
C ALA A 141 -4.12 -5.28 -7.06
N LEU A 142 -4.04 -6.29 -6.20
CA LEU A 142 -3.46 -7.60 -6.53
C LEU A 142 -4.25 -8.69 -5.82
N LYS A 143 -4.54 -9.80 -6.50
CA LYS A 143 -5.09 -10.98 -5.85
C LYS A 143 -4.00 -11.70 -5.07
N GLU A 144 -4.38 -12.40 -4.00
CA GLU A 144 -3.46 -13.21 -3.19
C GLU A 144 -2.58 -14.14 -4.04
N LYS A 145 -3.16 -14.83 -5.02
CA LYS A 145 -2.43 -15.71 -5.95
C LYS A 145 -1.35 -15.00 -6.77
N GLU A 146 -1.51 -13.71 -7.03
CA GLU A 146 -0.55 -12.90 -7.79
C GLU A 146 0.59 -12.44 -6.88
N VAL A 147 0.29 -12.12 -5.62
CA VAL A 147 1.29 -11.78 -4.59
C VAL A 147 2.17 -12.98 -4.26
N ASN A 148 1.58 -14.17 -4.19
CA ASN A 148 2.26 -15.41 -3.80
C ASN A 148 2.85 -16.20 -4.98
N ALA A 149 2.73 -15.67 -6.20
CA ALA A 149 3.25 -16.32 -7.41
C ALA A 149 4.79 -16.38 -7.38
N LYS A 150 5.35 -17.58 -7.53
CA LYS A 150 6.81 -17.83 -7.40
C LYS A 150 7.61 -17.38 -8.64
N ASP A 151 6.93 -17.25 -9.76
CA ASP A 151 7.46 -16.91 -11.07
C ASP A 151 7.52 -15.40 -11.32
N ILE A 152 7.11 -14.55 -10.37
CA ILE A 152 7.11 -13.10 -10.57
C ILE A 152 8.52 -12.50 -10.60
N ILE A 153 8.69 -11.52 -11.49
CA ILE A 153 9.85 -10.62 -11.51
C ILE A 153 9.41 -9.35 -10.79
N SER A 154 9.70 -9.30 -9.48
CA SER A 154 9.15 -8.30 -8.55
C SER A 154 9.53 -6.84 -8.83
N ASN A 155 10.51 -6.57 -9.69
CA ASN A 155 10.89 -5.21 -10.10
C ASN A 155 10.38 -4.83 -11.49
N GLU A 156 9.60 -5.68 -12.14
CA GLU A 156 9.13 -5.47 -13.50
C GLU A 156 7.61 -5.48 -13.57
N LEU A 157 7.05 -4.47 -14.24
CA LEU A 157 5.62 -4.29 -14.42
C LEU A 157 5.26 -4.25 -15.90
N GLN A 158 4.30 -5.07 -16.28
CA GLN A 158 3.62 -4.95 -17.56
C GLN A 158 2.40 -4.04 -17.40
N ILE A 159 2.31 -3.00 -18.22
CA ILE A 159 1.34 -1.91 -18.05
C ILE A 159 0.62 -1.65 -19.36
N ASP A 160 -0.71 -1.73 -19.33
CA ASP A 160 -1.58 -1.26 -20.42
C ASP A 160 -2.05 0.15 -20.11
N MET A 161 -1.85 1.06 -21.05
CA MET A 161 -2.17 2.47 -20.91
C MET A 161 -3.15 2.90 -22.01
N ASP A 162 -3.99 3.88 -21.73
CA ASP A 162 -4.76 4.54 -22.80
C ASP A 162 -3.88 5.52 -23.59
N SER A 163 -4.48 6.17 -24.60
CA SER A 163 -3.78 7.13 -25.46
C SER A 163 -3.47 8.47 -24.79
N THR A 164 -3.90 8.69 -23.55
CA THR A 164 -3.66 9.94 -22.80
C THR A 164 -2.31 9.92 -22.07
N LEU A 165 -1.70 8.75 -21.90
CA LEU A 165 -0.39 8.56 -21.29
C LEU A 165 0.67 8.22 -22.34
N SER A 166 1.88 8.73 -22.11
CA SER A 166 3.09 8.32 -22.83
C SER A 166 4.07 7.63 -21.87
N THR A 167 4.97 6.82 -22.41
CA THR A 167 6.03 6.17 -21.62
C THR A 167 6.91 7.20 -20.94
N SER A 168 7.31 8.26 -21.63
CA SER A 168 8.10 9.36 -21.07
C SER A 168 7.40 10.05 -19.90
N ARG A 169 6.06 10.22 -19.97
CA ARG A 169 5.30 10.81 -18.86
C ARG A 169 5.29 9.90 -17.64
N MET A 170 5.18 8.58 -17.84
CA MET A 170 5.26 7.61 -16.74
C MET A 170 6.63 7.61 -16.07
N GLU A 171 7.71 7.65 -16.86
CA GLU A 171 9.08 7.75 -16.33
C GLU A 171 9.29 9.05 -15.56
N GLU A 172 8.70 10.16 -16.00
CA GLU A 172 8.76 11.43 -15.29
C GLU A 172 8.03 11.37 -13.93
N ILE A 173 6.79 10.85 -13.91
CA ILE A 173 5.97 10.73 -12.69
C ILE A 173 6.67 9.87 -11.63
N PHE A 174 7.27 8.76 -12.07
CA PHE A 174 7.89 7.77 -11.17
C PHE A 174 9.41 7.82 -11.17
N LYS A 175 10.00 8.92 -11.66
CA LYS A 175 11.45 9.17 -11.65
C LYS A 175 12.11 8.93 -10.28
N PRO A 176 11.50 9.31 -9.13
CA PRO A 176 12.11 9.05 -7.82
C PRO A 176 12.37 7.57 -7.51
N TYR A 177 11.69 6.65 -8.22
CA TYR A 177 11.78 5.20 -8.01
C TYR A 177 12.57 4.50 -9.14
N ASP A 178 13.34 5.27 -9.93
CA ASP A 178 14.06 4.81 -11.13
C ASP A 178 13.18 4.05 -12.12
N PHE A 179 11.94 4.53 -12.29
CA PHE A 179 10.99 3.92 -13.20
C PHE A 179 11.39 4.16 -14.65
N LYS A 180 11.62 3.07 -15.41
CA LYS A 180 12.10 3.12 -16.79
C LYS A 180 11.38 2.12 -17.68
N MET A 181 11.03 2.54 -18.88
CA MET A 181 10.51 1.64 -19.91
C MET A 181 11.64 0.75 -20.42
N VAL A 182 11.38 -0.55 -20.46
CA VAL A 182 12.34 -1.57 -20.94
C VAL A 182 12.06 -1.90 -22.39
N ASN A 183 10.82 -2.29 -22.69
CA ASN A 183 10.39 -2.57 -24.06
C ASN A 183 8.87 -2.42 -24.23
N ARG A 184 8.44 -2.43 -25.49
CA ARG A 184 7.02 -2.52 -25.85
C ARG A 184 6.65 -3.99 -26.05
N ILE A 185 5.61 -4.45 -25.36
CA ILE A 185 5.18 -5.85 -25.36
C ILE A 185 4.25 -6.15 -26.55
N SER A 186 3.40 -5.21 -26.94
CA SER A 186 2.45 -5.36 -28.05
C SER A 186 2.64 -4.29 -29.10
N GLN A 187 2.57 -4.66 -30.38
CA GLN A 187 2.64 -3.72 -31.50
C GLN A 187 1.32 -2.95 -31.70
N TYR A 188 0.20 -3.54 -31.31
CA TYR A 188 -1.14 -3.00 -31.52
C TYR A 188 -1.72 -2.34 -30.27
N MET A 189 -1.33 -2.80 -29.09
CA MET A 189 -1.78 -2.25 -27.82
C MET A 189 -0.73 -1.30 -27.24
N ASN A 190 -1.16 -0.40 -26.38
CA ASN A 190 -0.28 0.48 -25.59
C ASN A 190 0.21 -0.27 -24.36
N TYR A 191 0.88 -1.40 -24.61
CA TYR A 191 1.30 -2.36 -23.61
C TYR A 191 2.81 -2.42 -23.52
N TYR A 192 3.36 -2.10 -22.36
CA TYR A 192 4.79 -1.86 -22.15
C TYR A 192 5.30 -2.56 -20.90
N LEU A 193 6.58 -2.91 -20.91
CA LEU A 193 7.31 -3.38 -19.75
C LEU A 193 8.08 -2.21 -19.14
N PHE A 194 7.94 -2.04 -17.84
CA PHE A 194 8.71 -1.09 -17.05
C PHE A 194 9.48 -1.80 -15.94
N THR A 195 10.59 -1.20 -15.53
CA THR A 195 11.38 -1.62 -14.37
C THR A 195 11.46 -0.50 -13.34
N PHE A 196 11.73 -0.83 -12.08
CA PHE A 196 11.96 0.11 -10.99
C PHE A 196 12.95 -0.42 -9.95
N ASP A 197 13.41 0.48 -9.09
CA ASP A 197 14.28 0.14 -7.97
C ASP A 197 13.46 -0.29 -6.73
N LYS A 198 13.63 -1.56 -6.32
CA LYS A 198 12.94 -2.15 -5.17
C LYS A 198 13.45 -1.67 -3.82
N ASP A 199 14.65 -1.10 -3.78
CA ASP A 199 15.20 -0.55 -2.55
C ASP A 199 14.57 0.81 -2.23
N LYS A 200 14.02 1.49 -3.25
CA LYS A 200 13.33 2.78 -3.11
C LYS A 200 11.84 2.65 -2.84
N ILE A 201 11.19 1.62 -3.39
CA ILE A 201 9.76 1.36 -3.20
C ILE A 201 9.47 -0.14 -3.22
N SER A 202 8.58 -0.60 -2.35
CA SER A 202 8.22 -2.02 -2.39
C SER A 202 7.42 -2.34 -3.67
N PRO A 203 7.53 -3.57 -4.19
CA PRO A 203 6.81 -3.98 -5.39
C PRO A 203 5.30 -3.76 -5.34
N VAL A 204 4.71 -4.06 -4.18
CA VAL A 204 3.26 -3.94 -3.96
C VAL A 204 2.83 -2.47 -4.01
N GLU A 205 3.58 -1.59 -3.36
CA GLU A 205 3.32 -0.15 -3.37
C GLU A 205 3.40 0.40 -4.77
N MET A 206 4.42 0.00 -5.53
CA MET A 206 4.59 0.46 -6.91
C MET A 206 3.39 0.09 -7.78
N VAL A 207 2.88 -1.14 -7.67
CA VAL A 207 1.65 -1.56 -8.38
C VAL A 207 0.48 -0.65 -8.02
N VAL A 208 0.27 -0.37 -6.73
CA VAL A 208 -0.84 0.50 -6.29
C VAL A 208 -0.67 1.92 -6.83
N LEU A 209 0.53 2.49 -6.79
CA LEU A 209 0.78 3.84 -7.29
C LEU A 209 0.56 3.94 -8.80
N VAL A 210 1.12 3.02 -9.58
CA VAL A 210 0.94 2.97 -11.04
C VAL A 210 -0.53 2.77 -11.38
N ARG A 211 -1.24 1.87 -10.69
CA ARG A 211 -2.66 1.59 -10.95
C ARG A 211 -3.58 2.78 -10.67
N ARG A 212 -3.19 3.67 -9.74
CA ARG A 212 -3.91 4.91 -9.44
C ARG A 212 -3.68 6.01 -10.47
N THR A 213 -2.66 5.89 -11.31
CA THR A 213 -2.36 6.89 -12.33
C THR A 213 -3.46 6.90 -13.40
N LYS A 214 -4.08 8.06 -13.58
CA LYS A 214 -5.12 8.24 -14.61
C LYS A 214 -4.55 7.90 -15.99
N GLY A 215 -5.25 7.02 -16.69
CA GLY A 215 -4.87 6.51 -18.01
C GLY A 215 -4.25 5.12 -17.98
N VAL A 216 -3.89 4.59 -16.80
CA VAL A 216 -3.49 3.19 -16.66
C VAL A 216 -4.73 2.31 -16.63
N ARG A 217 -4.78 1.31 -17.52
CA ARG A 217 -5.88 0.34 -17.64
C ARG A 217 -5.59 -0.96 -16.90
N LEU A 218 -4.34 -1.43 -16.98
CA LEU A 218 -3.88 -2.67 -16.36
C LEU A 218 -2.45 -2.49 -15.84
N VAL A 219 -2.16 -3.12 -14.70
CA VAL A 219 -0.82 -3.30 -14.15
C VAL A 219 -0.72 -4.72 -13.62
N GLN A 220 0.33 -5.43 -14.00
CA GLN A 220 0.66 -6.73 -13.43
C GLN A 220 2.17 -6.94 -13.38
N PHE A 221 2.64 -7.79 -12.47
CA PHE A 221 4.04 -8.17 -12.45
C PHE A 221 4.40 -8.96 -13.71
N ASN A 222 5.62 -8.73 -14.21
CA ASN A 222 6.18 -9.63 -15.20
C ASN A 222 6.44 -11.00 -14.57
N LYS A 223 6.44 -12.05 -15.41
CA LYS A 223 6.64 -13.44 -14.97
C LYS A 223 7.78 -14.07 -15.76
N LYS A 224 8.54 -14.93 -15.08
CA LYS A 224 9.52 -15.79 -15.73
C LYS A 224 8.80 -16.74 -16.66
N LEU A 225 9.30 -16.84 -17.88
CA LEU A 225 8.83 -17.83 -18.84
C LEU A 225 9.22 -19.21 -18.30
N SER A 226 8.24 -20.08 -18.13
CA SER A 226 8.45 -21.52 -17.98
C SER A 226 8.13 -22.19 -19.32
N PRO A 227 8.89 -23.22 -19.73
CA PRO A 227 8.45 -24.11 -20.79
C PRO A 227 7.05 -24.61 -20.46
N ARG A 228 6.15 -24.65 -21.45
CA ARG A 228 4.94 -25.45 -21.27
C ARG A 228 5.38 -26.90 -21.13
N ASP A 229 4.92 -27.58 -20.09
CA ASP A 229 4.99 -29.04 -20.06
C ASP A 229 4.12 -29.53 -21.21
N ASP A 230 4.77 -29.94 -22.30
CA ASP A 230 4.12 -30.60 -23.42
C ASP A 230 3.63 -31.97 -22.91
N PHE A 231 2.32 -32.08 -22.67
CA PHE A 231 1.63 -33.33 -22.33
C PHE A 231 1.22 -34.09 -23.60
#